data_AF-A0A0K0PKY8-F1
#
_entry.id   AF-A0A0K0PKY8-F1
#
_cell.length_a   1.000
_cell.length_b   1.000
_cell.length_c   1.000
_cell.angle_alpha   90.00
_cell.angle_beta   90.00
_cell.angle_gamma   90.00
#
_symmetry.space_group_name_H-M   'P 1'
#
loop_
_entity.id
_entity.type
_entity.pdbx_description
1 polymer ?
#
loop_
_entity_poly.entity_id
_entity_poly.type
_entity_poly.pdbx_seq_one_letter_code
_entity_poly.pdbx_strand_id
1 'polypeptide(L)'
;RFYQHLNGVPEVIVSSGVTPVGITEGPYEGKPNPHAWMSPDNALIYVDNIRDAFIKYDPANAQTYQRNADTYKAKITQTLAPLRKQIAELPENQRWMVTSEGAFSYLARDLGLKELYLWPINADQQGTPQQVRKVVDIVKKNHIPAVFSESTISDKPARQVARETG
;
A
#
# COMPACT_ATOMS: atom_id res chain seq x y z
N ARG A 1 18.43 8.56 12.07
CA ARG A 1 17.48 9.20 13.01
C ARG A 1 16.51 10.02 12.16
N PHE A 2 15.27 9.56 12.01
CA PHE A 2 14.21 10.38 11.42
C PHE A 2 14.00 11.62 12.30
N TYR A 3 13.71 12.76 11.68
CA TYR A 3 13.51 14.06 12.31
C TYR A 3 12.23 14.12 13.16
N GLN A 4 12.11 13.25 14.16
CA GLN A 4 11.08 13.38 15.18
C GLN A 4 11.51 14.49 16.15
N HIS A 5 10.62 15.47 16.34
CA HIS A 5 10.75 16.54 17.34
C HIS A 5 11.87 17.56 17.09
N LEU A 6 11.92 18.13 15.88
CA LEU A 6 12.67 19.36 15.67
C LEU A 6 11.95 20.52 16.38
N ASN A 7 12.59 21.09 17.40
CA ASN A 7 12.04 22.22 18.13
C ASN A 7 11.73 23.39 17.18
N GLY A 8 10.48 23.85 17.18
CA GLY A 8 10.03 25.00 16.40
C GLY A 8 9.70 24.72 14.93
N VAL A 9 9.79 23.46 14.46
CA VAL A 9 9.37 23.08 13.10
C VAL A 9 7.97 22.47 13.14
N PRO A 10 7.00 23.00 12.38
CA PRO A 10 5.67 22.41 12.31
C PRO A 10 5.69 20.99 11.74
N GLU A 11 4.94 20.08 12.35
CA GLU A 11 4.74 18.70 11.91
C GLU A 11 3.28 18.46 11.54
N VAL A 12 3.03 17.71 10.47
CA VAL A 12 1.69 17.34 10.00
C VAL A 12 1.65 15.86 9.67
N ILE A 13 0.65 15.16 10.21
CA ILE A 13 0.36 13.76 9.89
C ILE A 13 -0.57 13.74 8.68
N VAL A 14 -0.02 13.47 7.50
CA VAL A 14 -0.78 13.48 6.24
C VAL A 14 -1.75 12.31 6.08
N SER A 15 -1.66 11.28 6.92
CA SER A 15 -2.61 10.16 6.96
C SER A 15 -3.82 10.41 7.87
N SER A 16 -3.94 11.59 8.49
CA SER A 16 -5.09 11.92 9.34
C SER A 16 -6.40 11.76 8.58
N GLY A 17 -7.39 11.09 9.18
CA GLY A 17 -8.69 10.79 8.56
C GLY A 17 -8.75 9.48 7.76
N VAL A 18 -7.63 8.77 7.57
CA VAL A 18 -7.64 7.43 6.99
C VAL A 18 -8.20 6.41 7.98
N THR A 19 -9.12 5.55 7.52
CA THR A 19 -9.52 4.36 8.28
C THR A 19 -8.46 3.27 8.12
N PRO A 20 -7.78 2.85 9.21
CA PRO A 20 -6.64 1.94 9.12
C PRO A 20 -7.07 0.51 8.79
N VAL A 21 -6.23 -0.19 8.02
CA VAL A 21 -6.27 -1.65 7.88
C VAL A 21 -5.28 -2.23 8.89
N GLY A 22 -5.72 -3.18 9.71
CA GLY A 22 -4.88 -3.81 10.73
C GLY A 22 -3.92 -4.84 10.13
N ILE A 23 -2.74 -4.97 10.73
CA ILE A 23 -1.81 -6.08 10.46
C ILE A 23 -2.38 -7.35 11.09
N THR A 24 -2.42 -8.45 10.32
CA THR A 24 -3.13 -9.68 10.69
C THR A 24 -2.23 -10.79 11.23
N GLU A 25 -0.91 -10.66 11.15
CA GLU A 25 0.02 -11.68 11.66
C GLU A 25 1.37 -11.08 12.06
N GLY A 26 2.15 -11.85 12.81
CA GLY A 26 3.51 -11.48 13.23
C GLY A 26 3.55 -10.51 14.42
N PRO A 27 4.73 -9.95 14.73
CA PRO A 27 4.98 -9.19 15.97
C PRO A 27 4.22 -7.85 16.06
N TYR A 28 3.54 -7.45 14.99
CA TYR A 28 2.78 -6.21 14.90
C TYR A 28 1.27 -6.45 14.69
N GLU A 29 0.78 -7.66 14.94
CA GLU A 29 -0.65 -8.00 14.86
C GLU A 29 -1.51 -7.00 15.64
N GLY A 30 -2.63 -6.59 15.03
CA GLY A 30 -3.57 -5.61 15.57
C GLY A 30 -3.12 -4.15 15.44
N LYS A 31 -1.87 -3.86 15.04
CA LYS A 31 -1.43 -2.49 14.78
C LYS A 31 -1.87 -2.01 13.39
N PRO A 32 -2.02 -0.68 13.19
CA PRO A 32 -2.31 -0.12 11.87
C PRO A 32 -1.19 -0.43 10.86
N ASN A 33 -1.58 -0.92 9.69
CA ASN A 33 -0.68 -1.06 8.54
C ASN A 33 -0.34 0.36 8.01
N PRO A 34 0.95 0.73 7.88
CA PRO A 34 1.34 2.10 7.51
C PRO A 34 1.14 2.41 6.02
N HIS A 35 0.94 1.42 5.16
CA HIS A 35 0.91 1.55 3.70
C HIS A 35 -0.39 2.17 3.15
N ALA A 36 -0.99 3.09 3.90
CA ALA A 36 -2.27 3.72 3.57
C ALA A 36 -2.25 4.47 2.24
N TRP A 37 -1.10 5.01 1.82
CA TRP A 37 -0.95 5.73 0.54
C TRP A 37 -1.14 4.83 -0.69
N MET A 38 -1.06 3.50 -0.52
CA MET A 38 -1.28 2.55 -1.61
C MET A 38 -2.75 2.49 -2.04
N SER A 39 -3.67 3.01 -1.21
CA SER A 39 -5.06 3.22 -1.60
C SER A 39 -5.20 4.49 -2.45
N PRO A 40 -5.73 4.38 -3.68
CA PRO A 40 -6.14 5.52 -4.50
C PRO A 40 -6.98 6.55 -3.76
N ASP A 41 -7.92 6.08 -2.94
CA ASP A 41 -8.89 6.94 -2.27
C ASP A 41 -8.26 7.61 -1.05
N ASN A 42 -7.41 6.90 -0.31
CA ASN A 42 -6.61 7.48 0.76
C ASN A 42 -5.64 8.53 0.22
N ALA A 43 -5.06 8.35 -0.98
CA ALA A 43 -4.17 9.35 -1.57
C ALA A 43 -4.86 10.73 -1.71
N LEU A 44 -6.18 10.76 -1.92
CA LEU A 44 -6.95 12.01 -1.94
C LEU A 44 -6.97 12.71 -0.57
N ILE A 45 -7.10 11.94 0.52
CA ILE A 45 -7.01 12.44 1.90
C ILE A 45 -5.61 13.01 2.17
N TYR A 46 -4.56 12.33 1.70
CA TYR A 46 -3.19 12.82 1.83
C TYR A 46 -3.01 14.17 1.14
N VAL A 47 -3.54 14.31 -0.08
CA VAL A 47 -3.47 15.57 -0.84
C VAL A 47 -4.25 16.69 -0.12
N ASP A 48 -5.43 16.39 0.43
CA ASP A 48 -6.21 17.36 1.21
C ASP A 48 -5.44 17.82 2.46
N ASN A 49 -4.84 16.89 3.21
CA ASN A 49 -4.06 17.21 4.41
C ASN A 49 -2.80 18.03 4.08
N ILE A 50 -2.13 17.74 2.96
CA ILE A 50 -0.97 18.53 2.48
C ILE A 50 -1.41 19.94 2.08
N ARG A 51 -2.51 20.06 1.33
CA ARG A 51 -3.08 21.36 0.95
C ARG A 51 -3.38 22.19 2.19
N ASP A 52 -4.07 21.61 3.17
CA ASP A 52 -4.50 22.32 4.37
C ASP A 52 -3.31 22.74 5.24
N ALA A 53 -2.25 21.92 5.29
CA ALA A 53 -0.98 22.31 5.89
C ALA A 53 -0.36 23.52 5.19
N PHE A 54 -0.28 23.52 3.86
CA PHE A 54 0.29 24.63 3.11
C PHE A 54 -0.54 25.90 3.26
N ILE A 55 -1.87 25.83 3.23
CA ILE A 55 -2.75 26.99 3.48
C ILE A 55 -2.53 27.54 4.89
N LYS A 56 -2.40 26.67 5.90
CA LYS A 56 -2.19 27.08 7.29
C LYS A 56 -0.87 27.83 7.49
N TYR A 57 0.21 27.37 6.85
CA TYR A 57 1.55 27.91 7.05
C TYR A 57 1.97 28.96 6.00
N ASP A 58 1.27 29.05 4.87
CA ASP A 58 1.46 30.06 3.82
C ASP A 58 0.11 30.52 3.21
N PRO A 59 -0.70 31.30 3.97
CA PRO A 59 -2.04 31.68 3.54
C PRO A 59 -2.05 32.60 2.31
N ALA A 60 -0.96 33.30 2.00
CA ALA A 60 -0.86 34.17 0.83
C ALA A 60 -0.98 33.38 -0.48
N ASN A 61 -0.59 32.09 -0.47
CA ASN A 61 -0.64 31.20 -1.63
C ASN A 61 -1.83 30.22 -1.61
N ALA A 62 -2.83 30.45 -0.74
CA ALA A 62 -3.92 29.50 -0.51
C ALA A 62 -4.68 29.07 -1.78
N GLN A 63 -5.02 30.01 -2.67
CA GLN A 63 -5.72 29.70 -3.92
C GLN A 63 -4.86 28.83 -4.86
N THR A 64 -3.54 29.02 -4.86
CA THR A 64 -2.60 28.19 -5.63
C THR A 64 -2.61 26.76 -5.12
N TYR A 65 -2.56 26.56 -3.80
CA TYR A 65 -2.60 25.22 -3.21
C TYR A 65 -3.93 24.51 -3.46
N GLN A 66 -5.05 25.21 -3.36
CA GLN A 66 -6.37 24.67 -3.68
C GLN A 66 -6.42 24.19 -5.14
N ARG A 67 -6.05 25.05 -6.09
CA ARG A 67 -6.05 24.70 -7.52
C ARG A 67 -5.13 23.51 -7.82
N ASN A 68 -3.95 23.48 -7.21
CA ASN A 68 -2.99 22.38 -7.40
C ASN A 68 -3.52 21.07 -6.83
N ALA A 69 -4.13 21.11 -5.63
CA ALA A 69 -4.74 19.96 -5.00
C ALA A 69 -5.88 19.40 -5.85
N ASP A 70 -6.79 20.25 -6.33
CA ASP A 70 -7.93 19.83 -7.17
C ASP A 70 -7.44 19.20 -8.49
N THR A 71 -6.46 19.85 -9.14
CA THR A 71 -5.85 19.35 -10.38
C THR A 71 -5.19 17.99 -10.15
N TYR A 72 -4.46 17.82 -9.04
CA TYR A 72 -3.74 16.60 -8.75
C TYR A 72 -4.68 15.46 -8.34
N LYS A 73 -5.73 15.74 -7.55
CA LYS A 73 -6.78 14.77 -7.20
C LYS A 73 -7.54 14.29 -8.43
N ALA A 74 -7.85 15.21 -9.37
CA ALA A 74 -8.45 14.84 -10.65
C ALA A 74 -7.53 13.91 -11.45
N LYS A 75 -6.23 14.21 -11.51
CA LYS A 75 -5.23 13.36 -12.17
C LYS A 75 -5.16 11.96 -11.53
N ILE A 76 -5.07 11.86 -10.21
CA ILE A 76 -5.07 10.58 -9.47
C ILE A 76 -6.31 9.76 -9.84
N THR A 77 -7.49 10.38 -9.74
CA THR A 77 -8.78 9.72 -10.03
C THR A 77 -8.84 9.23 -11.48
N GLN A 78 -8.44 10.06 -12.44
CA GLN A 78 -8.46 9.73 -13.86
C GLN A 78 -7.45 8.63 -14.21
N THR A 79 -6.25 8.65 -13.62
CA THR A 79 -5.24 7.62 -13.84
C THR A 79 -5.67 6.26 -13.30
N LEU A 80 -6.46 6.23 -12.22
CA LEU A 80 -6.81 4.98 -11.53
C LEU A 80 -8.13 4.38 -12.02
N ALA A 81 -8.99 5.16 -12.68
CA ALA A 81 -10.25 4.64 -13.23
C ALA A 81 -10.07 3.46 -14.22
N PRO A 82 -9.13 3.49 -15.18
CA PRO A 82 -8.88 2.33 -16.05
C PRO A 82 -8.39 1.11 -15.28
N LEU A 83 -7.52 1.30 -14.29
CA LEU A 83 -6.97 0.22 -13.47
C LEU A 83 -8.08 -0.49 -12.66
N ARG A 84 -8.97 0.29 -12.03
CA ARG A 84 -10.14 -0.25 -11.31
C ARG A 84 -11.00 -1.11 -12.23
N LYS A 85 -11.23 -0.65 -13.46
CA LYS A 85 -12.02 -1.40 -14.45
C LYS A 85 -11.34 -2.71 -14.85
N GLN A 86 -10.05 -2.66 -15.18
CA GLN A 86 -9.28 -3.85 -15.57
C GLN A 86 -9.26 -4.92 -14.48
N ILE A 87 -9.11 -4.52 -13.21
CA ILE A 87 -9.12 -5.45 -12.09
C ILE A 87 -10.52 -6.05 -11.87
N ALA A 88 -11.58 -5.25 -12.03
CA ALA A 88 -12.95 -5.74 -11.94
C ALA A 88 -13.32 -6.74 -13.06
N GLU A 89 -12.64 -6.69 -14.20
CA GLU A 89 -12.82 -7.64 -15.31
C GLU A 89 -12.14 -8.99 -15.04
N LEU A 90 -11.19 -9.06 -14.10
CA LEU A 90 -10.54 -10.34 -13.75
C LEU A 90 -11.56 -11.30 -13.12
N PRO A 91 -11.48 -12.61 -13.42
CA PRO A 91 -12.25 -13.62 -12.71
C PRO A 91 -11.98 -13.56 -11.20
N GLU A 92 -13.02 -13.66 -10.37
CA GLU A 92 -12.90 -13.52 -8.91
C GLU A 92 -11.91 -14.50 -8.28
N ASN A 93 -11.76 -15.69 -8.85
CA ASN A 93 -10.80 -16.70 -8.39
C ASN A 93 -9.34 -16.34 -8.74
N GLN A 94 -9.11 -15.41 -9.67
CA GLN A 94 -7.79 -14.93 -10.10
C GLN A 94 -7.42 -13.56 -9.51
N ARG A 95 -8.32 -12.90 -8.78
CA ARG A 95 -8.08 -11.61 -8.11
C ARG A 95 -7.19 -11.77 -6.87
N TRP A 96 -5.94 -12.18 -7.09
CA TRP A 96 -4.92 -12.33 -6.07
C TRP A 96 -3.81 -11.31 -6.26
N MET A 97 -3.38 -10.69 -5.17
CA MET A 97 -2.18 -9.86 -5.08
C MET A 97 -1.16 -10.61 -4.23
N VAL A 98 -0.19 -11.26 -4.89
CA VAL A 98 0.89 -11.98 -4.19
C VAL A 98 2.17 -11.16 -4.23
N THR A 99 2.64 -10.70 -3.07
CA THR A 99 3.79 -9.80 -2.93
C THR A 99 4.77 -10.31 -1.87
N SER A 100 5.90 -9.61 -1.65
CA SER A 100 6.82 -10.01 -0.59
C SER A 100 6.37 -9.46 0.75
N GLU A 101 6.06 -8.17 0.81
CA GLU A 101 5.50 -7.51 1.99
C GLU A 101 3.98 -7.36 1.87
N GLY A 102 3.28 -7.41 3.00
CA GLY A 102 1.88 -7.00 3.17
C GLY A 102 1.68 -5.48 3.04
N ALA A 103 2.32 -4.87 2.03
CA ALA A 103 2.27 -3.43 1.78
C ALA A 103 1.03 -3.01 0.97
N PHE A 104 0.22 -3.96 0.50
CA PHE A 104 -0.85 -3.70 -0.45
C PHE A 104 -2.24 -3.88 0.14
N SER A 105 -2.38 -4.07 1.46
CA SER A 105 -3.67 -4.35 2.11
C SER A 105 -4.75 -3.31 1.82
N TYR A 106 -4.37 -2.02 1.72
CA TYR A 106 -5.30 -0.95 1.36
C TYR A 106 -5.70 -1.01 -0.12
N LEU A 107 -4.77 -1.29 -1.03
CA LEU A 107 -5.07 -1.46 -2.45
C LEU A 107 -5.96 -2.69 -2.67
N ALA A 108 -5.66 -3.79 -1.98
CA ALA A 108 -6.42 -5.03 -2.04
C ALA A 108 -7.87 -4.83 -1.56
N ARG A 109 -8.05 -4.12 -0.43
CA ARG A 109 -9.36 -3.71 0.07
C ARG A 109 -10.13 -2.91 -0.97
N ASP A 110 -9.52 -1.86 -1.53
CA ASP A 110 -10.19 -0.91 -2.42
C ASP A 110 -10.59 -1.52 -3.77
N LEU A 111 -9.86 -2.55 -4.22
CA LEU A 111 -10.03 -3.16 -5.53
C LEU A 111 -10.62 -4.58 -5.47
N GLY A 112 -10.99 -5.06 -4.28
CA GLY A 112 -11.57 -6.39 -4.11
C GLY A 112 -10.61 -7.53 -4.45
N LEU A 113 -9.32 -7.35 -4.15
CA LEU A 113 -8.29 -8.38 -4.34
C LEU A 113 -8.08 -9.16 -3.04
N LYS A 114 -7.72 -10.43 -3.18
CA LYS A 114 -7.23 -11.28 -2.09
C LYS A 114 -5.73 -11.05 -1.95
N GLU A 115 -5.28 -10.62 -0.78
CA GLU A 115 -3.87 -10.38 -0.51
C GLU A 115 -3.17 -11.66 -0.02
N LEU A 116 -1.95 -11.89 -0.49
CA LEU A 116 -1.04 -12.92 0.02
C LEU A 116 0.37 -12.33 0.01
N TYR A 117 1.11 -12.51 1.11
CA TYR A 117 2.47 -11.99 1.23
C TYR A 117 3.37 -12.97 1.96
N LEU A 118 4.68 -12.80 1.78
CA LEU A 118 5.69 -13.57 2.51
C LEU A 118 5.81 -13.09 3.96
N TRP A 119 5.75 -11.78 4.21
CA TRP A 119 5.75 -11.21 5.56
C TRP A 119 4.81 -9.99 5.65
N PRO A 120 4.21 -9.74 6.83
CA PRO A 120 3.17 -8.72 6.99
C PRO A 120 3.69 -7.27 6.90
N ILE A 121 4.87 -7.01 7.47
CA ILE A 121 5.51 -5.69 7.49
C ILE A 121 7.02 -5.89 7.62
N ASN A 122 7.81 -4.99 7.05
CA ASN A 122 9.26 -5.02 7.18
C ASN A 122 9.67 -5.00 8.65
N ALA A 123 10.20 -6.13 9.10
CA ALA A 123 10.69 -6.40 10.45
C ALA A 123 11.97 -7.26 10.37
N ASP A 124 12.49 -7.68 11.51
CA ASP A 124 13.80 -8.37 11.60
C ASP A 124 13.85 -9.74 10.86
N GLN A 125 12.71 -10.37 10.52
CA GLN A 125 12.67 -11.65 9.82
C GLN A 125 11.88 -11.59 8.50
N GLN A 126 12.62 -11.54 7.39
CA GLN A 126 12.09 -11.51 6.03
C GLN A 126 12.52 -12.77 5.25
N GLY A 127 11.59 -13.36 4.50
CA GLY A 127 11.87 -14.47 3.59
C GLY A 127 12.30 -15.77 4.28
N THR A 128 11.83 -16.04 5.49
CA THR A 128 12.14 -17.30 6.18
C THR A 128 11.59 -18.51 5.41
N PRO A 129 12.20 -19.72 5.54
CA PRO A 129 11.70 -20.90 4.84
C PRO A 129 10.23 -21.23 5.13
N GLN A 130 9.74 -20.91 6.33
CA GLN A 130 8.34 -21.12 6.69
C GLN A 130 7.40 -20.14 5.96
N GLN A 131 7.79 -18.87 5.86
CA GLN A 131 7.06 -17.86 5.10
C GLN A 131 6.98 -18.23 3.61
N VAL A 132 8.10 -18.63 3.01
CA VAL A 132 8.14 -19.07 1.61
C VAL A 132 7.23 -20.28 1.38
N ARG A 133 7.32 -21.30 2.24
CA ARG A 133 6.47 -22.50 2.15
C ARG A 133 4.98 -22.16 2.21
N LYS A 134 4.56 -21.32 3.16
CA LYS A 134 3.16 -20.87 3.29
C LYS A 134 2.65 -20.27 1.98
N VAL A 135 3.43 -19.38 1.36
CA VAL A 135 3.03 -18.73 0.10
C VAL A 135 2.99 -19.73 -1.05
N VAL A 136 4.00 -20.61 -1.18
CA VAL A 136 4.04 -21.68 -2.20
C VAL A 136 2.80 -22.57 -2.12
N ASP A 137 2.41 -23.00 -0.92
CA ASP A 137 1.25 -23.86 -0.71
C ASP A 137 -0.06 -23.17 -1.13
N ILE A 138 -0.23 -21.88 -0.81
CA ILE A 138 -1.43 -21.11 -1.17
C ILE A 138 -1.46 -20.81 -2.67
N VAL A 139 -0.33 -20.47 -3.28
CA VAL A 139 -0.21 -20.23 -4.73
C VAL A 139 -0.61 -21.48 -5.51
N LYS A 140 -0.05 -22.65 -5.15
CA LYS A 140 -0.41 -23.93 -5.76
C LYS A 140 -1.88 -24.27 -5.57
N LYS A 141 -2.39 -24.18 -4.35
CA LYS A 141 -3.78 -24.52 -4.01
C LYS A 141 -4.79 -23.70 -4.80
N ASN A 142 -4.52 -22.41 -5.00
CA ASN A 142 -5.44 -21.48 -5.66
C ASN A 142 -5.12 -21.25 -7.13
N HIS A 143 -4.10 -21.92 -7.69
CA HIS A 143 -3.64 -21.75 -9.07
C HIS A 143 -3.37 -20.28 -9.41
N ILE A 144 -2.70 -19.57 -8.50
CA ILE A 144 -2.43 -18.13 -8.67
C ILE A 144 -1.38 -17.96 -9.76
N PRO A 145 -1.65 -17.18 -10.83
CA PRO A 145 -0.82 -17.18 -12.03
C PRO A 145 0.44 -16.29 -11.92
N ALA A 146 0.52 -15.42 -10.91
CA ALA A 146 1.59 -14.43 -10.81
C ALA A 146 1.98 -14.12 -9.36
N VAL A 147 3.28 -13.83 -9.19
CA VAL A 147 3.89 -13.36 -7.94
C VAL A 147 4.72 -12.12 -8.26
N PHE A 148 4.61 -11.10 -7.41
CA PHE A 148 5.29 -9.82 -7.56
C PHE A 148 6.31 -9.61 -6.44
N SER A 149 7.30 -8.76 -6.71
CA SER A 149 8.29 -8.30 -5.73
C SER A 149 8.42 -6.79 -5.81
N GLU A 150 8.52 -6.15 -4.66
CA GLU A 150 8.72 -4.72 -4.50
C GLU A 150 10.18 -4.36 -4.81
N SER A 151 10.40 -3.14 -5.31
CA SER A 151 11.74 -2.67 -5.72
C SER A 151 12.66 -2.30 -4.55
N THR A 152 12.13 -2.26 -3.32
CA THR A 152 12.83 -1.81 -2.11
C THR A 152 13.36 -2.97 -1.26
N ILE A 153 13.05 -4.22 -1.62
CA ILE A 153 13.45 -5.43 -0.90
C ILE A 153 14.12 -6.43 -1.84
N SER A 154 14.71 -7.49 -1.30
CA SER A 154 15.31 -8.54 -2.13
C SER A 154 14.23 -9.38 -2.81
N ASP A 155 14.33 -9.53 -4.13
CA ASP A 155 13.42 -10.36 -4.94
C ASP A 155 13.65 -11.88 -4.79
N LYS A 156 14.71 -12.30 -4.07
CA LYS A 156 15.10 -13.71 -3.94
C LYS A 156 13.97 -14.60 -3.40
N PRO A 157 13.24 -14.22 -2.33
CA PRO A 157 12.14 -15.03 -1.81
C PRO A 157 10.98 -15.13 -2.81
N ALA A 158 10.56 -14.03 -3.42
CA ALA A 158 9.50 -14.03 -4.44
C ALA A 158 9.87 -14.88 -5.66
N ARG A 159 11.13 -14.80 -6.14
CA ARG A 159 11.64 -15.68 -7.20
C ARG A 159 11.67 -17.14 -6.78
N GLN A 160 11.93 -17.43 -5.50
CA GLN A 160 11.87 -18.80 -5.01
C GLN A 160 10.44 -19.33 -5.05
N VAL A 161 9.46 -18.55 -4.61
CA VAL A 161 8.04 -18.91 -4.75
C VAL A 161 7.74 -19.23 -6.20
N ALA A 162 8.04 -18.32 -7.13
CA ALA A 162 7.80 -18.52 -8.56
C ALA A 162 8.44 -19.82 -9.08
N ARG A 163 9.72 -20.07 -8.80
CA ARG A 163 10.40 -21.32 -9.22
C ARG A 163 9.72 -22.58 -8.67
N GLU A 164 9.18 -22.53 -7.46
CA GLU A 164 8.53 -23.68 -6.81
C GLU A 164 7.08 -23.87 -7.26
N THR A 165 6.45 -22.86 -7.86
CA THR A 165 5.03 -22.86 -8.24
C THR A 165 4.78 -22.97 -9.75
N GLY A 166 5.82 -22.80 -10.58
CA GLY A 166 5.73 -22.78 -12.04
C GLY A 166 5.74 -21.37 -12.61
#